data_AF-A0A2V8FCY4-F1
#
_entry.id   AF-A0A2V8FCY4-F1
#
_cell.length_a   1.000
_cell.length_b   1.000
_cell.length_c   1.000
_cell.angle_alpha   90.00
_cell.angle_beta   90.00
_cell.angle_gamma   90.00
#
_symmetry.space_group_name_H-M   'P 1'
#
loop_
_entity.id
_entity.type
_entity.pdbx_description
1 polymer ?
#
loop_
_entity_poly.entity_id
_entity_poly.type
_entity_poly.pdbx_seq_one_letter_code
_entity_poly.pdbx_strand_id
1 'polypeptide(L)'
;IANIRYATNLYFGSSLGISGDPAQFLQADPLFVNPPFFDPQAPGQYATALAPSLLGTGLTLLPLSPAYNRGIDPSTQPGLPAALVTDLRRYIYTDITGAPRTPGGPFDLGAYQHSGLAPIRNLRLVH
;
A
#
# COMPACT_ATOMS: atom_id res chain seq x y z
N ILE A 1 -3.89 16.85 -18.11
CA ILE A 1 -3.07 16.68 -16.88
C ILE A 1 -1.77 16.04 -17.31
N ALA A 2 -0.63 16.75 -17.32
CA ALA A 2 0.64 16.25 -17.88
C ALA A 2 1.80 16.14 -16.84
N ASN A 3 1.50 16.31 -15.55
CA ASN A 3 2.52 16.45 -14.50
C ASN A 3 2.44 15.39 -13.39
N ILE A 4 1.65 14.32 -13.55
CA ILE A 4 1.57 13.24 -12.55
C ILE A 4 2.35 12.04 -13.08
N ARG A 5 3.34 11.58 -12.31
CA ARG A 5 4.07 10.35 -12.55
C ARG A 5 3.60 9.29 -11.56
N TYR A 6 3.27 8.12 -12.07
CA TYR A 6 2.89 6.96 -11.29
C TYR A 6 4.05 5.97 -11.29
N ALA A 7 4.42 5.47 -10.12
CA ALA A 7 5.41 4.40 -9.97
C ALA A 7 4.82 3.34 -9.03
N THR A 8 4.77 2.08 -9.50
CA THR A 8 4.28 0.90 -8.76
C THR A 8 2.98 1.15 -7.95
N ASN A 9 1.83 1.16 -8.61
CA ASN A 9 0.53 1.38 -8.00
C ASN A 9 -0.32 0.11 -8.06
N LEU A 10 -1.14 -0.14 -7.05
CA LEU A 10 -2.20 -1.16 -7.12
C LEU A 10 -3.53 -0.47 -7.35
N TYR A 11 -4.35 -1.02 -8.24
CA TYR A 11 -5.72 -0.57 -8.44
C TYR A 11 -6.68 -1.77 -8.45
N PHE A 12 -7.89 -1.51 -7.97
CA PHE A 12 -8.93 -2.52 -7.75
C PHE A 12 -10.31 -1.96 -8.09
N GLY A 13 -11.24 -2.84 -8.47
CA GLY A 13 -12.66 -2.51 -8.57
C GLY A 13 -13.09 -1.66 -9.76
N SER A 14 -12.16 -1.28 -10.66
CA SER A 14 -12.49 -0.52 -11.87
C SER A 14 -11.40 -0.63 -12.94
N SER A 15 -11.69 -0.16 -14.15
CA SER A 15 -10.66 0.16 -15.14
C SER A 15 -9.82 1.35 -14.66
N LEU A 16 -8.52 1.33 -14.93
CA LEU A 16 -7.54 2.30 -14.43
C LEU A 16 -7.94 3.79 -14.60
N GLY A 17 -8.67 4.16 -15.68
CA GLY A 17 -9.25 5.49 -15.85
C GLY A 17 -8.24 6.64 -16.01
N ILE A 18 -6.94 6.36 -15.94
CA ILE A 18 -5.84 7.30 -16.14
C ILE A 18 -4.88 6.79 -17.21
N SER A 19 -4.25 7.71 -17.93
CA SER A 19 -3.19 7.41 -18.90
C SER A 19 -1.83 7.38 -18.21
N GLY A 20 -1.09 6.29 -18.34
CA GLY A 20 0.26 6.12 -17.80
C GLY A 20 0.92 4.85 -18.36
N ASP A 21 2.17 4.60 -17.97
CA ASP A 21 2.85 3.34 -18.30
C ASP A 21 2.13 2.16 -17.60
N PRO A 22 1.51 1.22 -18.34
CA PRO A 22 0.80 0.09 -17.76
C PRO A 22 1.68 -0.78 -16.84
N ALA A 23 3.01 -0.80 -17.06
CA ALA A 23 3.93 -1.55 -16.21
C ALA A 23 4.03 -0.99 -14.79
N GLN A 24 3.57 0.25 -14.56
CA GLN A 24 3.53 0.88 -13.25
C GLN A 24 2.23 0.57 -12.47
N PHE A 25 1.34 -0.26 -13.00
CA PHE A 25 0.05 -0.55 -12.40
C PHE A 25 -0.21 -2.06 -12.29
N LEU A 26 -0.54 -2.49 -11.07
CA LEU A 26 -0.98 -3.83 -10.74
C LEU A 26 -2.49 -3.82 -10.54
N GLN A 27 -3.24 -4.54 -11.37
CA GLN A 27 -4.67 -4.77 -11.15
C GLN A 27 -4.84 -6.02 -10.30
N ALA A 28 -5.27 -5.88 -9.05
CA ALA A 28 -5.54 -7.01 -8.18
C ALA A 28 -6.41 -6.60 -6.98
N ASP A 29 -7.09 -7.58 -6.38
CA ASP A 29 -7.69 -7.40 -5.05
C ASP A 29 -6.57 -7.28 -4.01
N PRO A 30 -6.49 -6.20 -3.23
CA PRO A 30 -5.46 -6.03 -2.20
C PRO A 30 -5.57 -7.03 -1.04
N LEU A 31 -6.68 -7.78 -0.91
CA LEU A 31 -6.94 -8.74 0.16
C LEU A 31 -6.81 -8.11 1.55
N PHE A 32 -7.75 -7.23 1.91
CA PHE A 32 -7.79 -6.62 3.25
C PHE A 32 -8.51 -7.51 4.27
N VAL A 33 -8.18 -7.36 5.56
CA VAL A 33 -8.77 -8.14 6.67
C VAL A 33 -10.28 -7.89 6.81
N ASN A 34 -10.70 -6.63 6.76
CA ASN A 34 -12.09 -6.22 6.91
C ASN A 34 -12.33 -4.89 6.16
N PRO A 35 -12.30 -4.89 4.81
CA PRO A 35 -12.57 -3.69 4.04
C PRO A 35 -14.04 -3.28 4.13
N PRO A 36 -14.37 -1.99 4.01
CA PRO A 36 -15.74 -1.56 3.73
C PRO A 36 -16.29 -2.29 2.50
N PHE A 37 -17.58 -2.63 2.53
CA PHE A 37 -18.26 -3.23 1.39
C PHE A 37 -18.09 -2.37 0.14
N PHE A 38 -17.82 -3.03 -0.99
CA PHE A 38 -17.67 -2.41 -2.29
C PHE A 38 -18.31 -3.28 -3.36
N ASP A 39 -19.23 -2.70 -4.13
CA ASP A 39 -19.83 -3.28 -5.33
C ASP A 39 -19.41 -2.47 -6.57
N PRO A 40 -18.65 -3.02 -7.53
CA PRO A 40 -18.20 -2.25 -8.70
C PRO A 40 -19.35 -1.79 -9.63
N GLN A 41 -20.57 -2.32 -9.50
CA GLN A 41 -21.72 -1.98 -10.34
C GLN A 41 -22.73 -1.06 -9.68
N ALA A 42 -22.69 -0.90 -8.35
CA ALA A 42 -23.65 -0.06 -7.64
C ALA A 42 -23.20 1.42 -7.58
N PRO A 43 -23.96 2.37 -8.14
CA PRO A 43 -23.62 3.79 -8.06
C PRO A 43 -23.82 4.34 -6.63
N GLY A 44 -23.15 5.44 -6.30
CA GLY A 44 -23.44 6.23 -5.10
C GLY A 44 -22.93 5.68 -3.76
N GLN A 45 -22.22 4.54 -3.72
CA GLN A 45 -21.68 3.97 -2.48
C GLN A 45 -20.76 4.90 -1.69
N TYR A 46 -20.13 5.88 -2.36
CA TYR A 46 -19.32 6.91 -1.71
C TYR A 46 -20.14 7.81 -0.77
N ALA A 47 -21.46 7.95 -0.98
CA ALA A 47 -22.32 8.83 -0.19
C ALA A 47 -22.48 8.36 1.27
N THR A 48 -22.27 7.06 1.51
CA THR A 48 -22.32 6.44 2.83
C THR A 48 -20.96 5.85 3.23
N ALA A 49 -19.87 6.38 2.66
CA ALA A 49 -18.53 5.92 2.97
C ALA A 49 -18.25 6.04 4.47
N LEU A 50 -17.65 5.00 5.04
CA LEU A 50 -17.27 4.97 6.44
C LEU A 50 -16.23 6.08 6.71
N ALA A 51 -16.40 6.83 7.80
CA ALA A 51 -15.39 7.81 8.21
C ALA A 51 -14.03 7.10 8.42
N PRO A 52 -12.90 7.66 7.94
CA PRO A 52 -11.62 6.97 8.01
C PRO A 52 -11.19 6.56 9.43
N SER A 53 -11.54 7.35 10.45
CA SER A 53 -11.25 7.04 11.86
C SER A 53 -11.93 5.76 12.36
N LEU A 54 -12.99 5.29 11.69
CA LEU A 54 -13.72 4.08 12.03
C LEU A 54 -13.17 2.83 11.31
N LEU A 55 -12.22 2.98 10.38
CA LEU A 55 -11.61 1.83 9.68
C LEU A 55 -10.73 0.99 10.61
N GLY A 56 -10.19 1.58 11.69
CA GLY A 56 -9.23 0.91 12.57
C GLY A 56 -8.08 0.28 11.77
N THR A 57 -7.89 -1.02 11.94
CA THR A 57 -6.90 -1.83 11.20
C THR A 57 -7.53 -2.72 10.13
N GLY A 58 -8.80 -2.47 9.73
CA GLY A 58 -9.53 -3.30 8.77
C GLY A 58 -8.89 -3.36 7.38
N LEU A 59 -8.07 -2.36 7.03
CA LEU A 59 -7.30 -2.31 5.78
C LEU A 59 -5.89 -2.90 5.89
N THR A 60 -5.58 -3.61 6.99
CA THR A 60 -4.38 -4.47 7.06
C THR A 60 -4.48 -5.55 5.98
N LEU A 61 -3.34 -5.89 5.39
CA LEU A 61 -3.23 -6.91 4.34
C LEU A 61 -3.34 -8.32 4.92
N LEU A 62 -4.10 -9.19 4.27
CA LEU A 62 -4.16 -10.62 4.54
C LEU A 62 -2.91 -11.33 3.99
N PRO A 63 -2.56 -12.52 4.52
CA PRO A 63 -1.56 -13.38 3.92
C PRO A 63 -1.82 -13.58 2.42
N LEU A 64 -0.74 -13.60 1.63
CA LEU A 64 -0.77 -13.73 0.16
C LEU A 64 -1.33 -12.51 -0.59
N SER A 65 -1.50 -11.36 0.08
CA SER A 65 -1.84 -10.12 -0.60
C SER A 65 -0.89 -9.84 -1.78
N PRO A 66 -1.41 -9.48 -2.96
CA PRO A 66 -0.59 -9.08 -4.09
C PRO A 66 0.12 -7.73 -3.86
N ALA A 67 -0.21 -7.01 -2.79
CA ALA A 67 0.46 -5.76 -2.41
C ALA A 67 1.84 -5.99 -1.77
N TYR A 68 2.13 -7.20 -1.29
CA TYR A 68 3.37 -7.50 -0.57
C TYR A 68 4.62 -7.26 -1.41
N ASN A 69 5.52 -6.44 -0.89
CA ASN A 69 6.83 -6.14 -1.50
C ASN A 69 6.73 -5.67 -2.96
N ARG A 70 5.61 -5.04 -3.36
CA ARG A 70 5.38 -4.55 -4.74
C ARG A 70 5.58 -3.05 -4.91
N GLY A 71 5.76 -2.33 -3.81
CA GLY A 71 6.05 -0.90 -3.80
C GLY A 71 7.55 -0.59 -3.80
N ILE A 72 7.84 0.70 -3.94
CA ILE A 72 9.19 1.26 -3.91
C ILE A 72 9.36 2.16 -2.68
N ASP A 73 10.62 2.53 -2.37
CA ASP A 73 10.90 3.72 -1.56
C ASP A 73 10.66 4.98 -2.42
N PRO A 74 9.61 5.79 -2.14
CA PRO A 74 9.29 6.95 -2.97
C PRO A 74 10.40 8.01 -2.98
N SER A 75 11.24 8.08 -1.94
CA SER A 75 12.34 9.04 -1.87
C SER A 75 13.48 8.74 -2.85
N THR A 76 13.44 7.57 -3.49
CA THR A 76 14.41 7.15 -4.52
C THR A 76 13.95 7.48 -5.95
N GLN A 77 12.76 8.06 -6.12
CA GLN A 77 12.23 8.36 -7.44
C GLN A 77 13.08 9.40 -8.19
N PRO A 78 13.46 9.14 -9.46
CA PRO A 78 14.26 10.07 -10.24
C PRO A 78 13.55 11.41 -10.47
N GLY A 79 14.30 12.49 -10.31
CA GLY A 79 13.83 13.84 -10.60
C GLY A 79 13.03 14.50 -9.47
N LEU A 80 12.95 13.89 -8.28
CA LEU A 80 12.39 14.56 -7.11
C LEU A 80 13.31 15.71 -6.63
N PRO A 81 12.77 16.91 -6.36
CA PRO A 81 13.49 17.97 -5.66
C PRO A 81 14.02 17.51 -4.31
N ALA A 82 15.23 17.95 -3.94
CA ALA A 82 15.88 17.56 -2.69
C ALA A 82 15.01 17.86 -1.44
N ALA A 83 14.29 18.97 -1.43
CA ALA A 83 13.37 19.32 -0.35
C ALA A 83 12.24 18.29 -0.18
N LEU A 84 11.64 17.81 -1.28
CA LEU A 84 10.62 16.75 -1.23
C LEU A 84 11.20 15.43 -0.75
N VAL A 85 12.43 15.09 -1.17
CA VAL A 85 13.13 13.89 -0.67
C VAL A 85 13.33 13.98 0.85
N THR A 86 13.78 15.13 1.35
CA THR A 86 13.94 15.38 2.80
C THR A 86 12.64 15.22 3.55
N ASP A 87 11.55 15.82 3.06
CA ASP A 87 10.24 15.74 3.72
C ASP A 87 9.65 14.34 3.67
N LEU A 88 9.75 13.63 2.53
CA LEU A 88 9.30 12.24 2.40
C LEU A 88 9.98 11.35 3.45
N ARG A 89 11.31 11.41 3.55
CA ARG A 89 12.10 10.57 4.47
C ARG A 89 11.73 10.73 5.94
N ARG A 90 11.05 11.81 6.33
CA ARG A 90 10.54 11.99 7.70
C ARG A 90 9.34 11.10 8.03
N TYR A 91 8.56 10.70 7.02
CA TYR A 91 7.25 10.07 7.23
C TYR A 91 7.08 8.71 6.54
N ILE A 92 7.85 8.40 5.50
CA ILE A 92 7.63 7.19 4.68
C ILE A 92 8.22 5.89 5.26
N TYR A 93 9.06 5.96 6.29
CA TYR A 93 9.76 4.79 6.85
C TYR A 93 9.01 4.10 7.99
N THR A 94 7.79 4.55 8.26
CA THR A 94 6.83 3.89 9.13
C THR A 94 5.48 3.88 8.45
N ASP A 95 4.76 2.79 8.54
CA ASP A 95 3.39 2.69 8.06
C ASP A 95 2.40 3.43 9.00
N ILE A 96 1.11 3.41 8.67
CA ILE A 96 0.08 4.12 9.46
C ILE A 96 -0.09 3.59 10.90
N THR A 97 0.43 2.39 11.19
CA THR A 97 0.41 1.74 12.51
C THR A 97 1.75 1.84 13.25
N GLY A 98 2.77 2.43 12.61
CA GLY A 98 4.14 2.52 13.13
C GLY A 98 5.04 1.33 12.78
N ALA A 99 4.59 0.39 11.94
CA ALA A 99 5.42 -0.71 11.47
C ALA A 99 6.52 -0.16 10.53
N PRO A 100 7.77 -0.63 10.66
CA PRO A 100 8.89 -0.08 9.90
C PRO A 100 8.81 -0.44 8.41
N ARG A 101 9.20 0.50 7.55
CA ARG A 101 9.46 0.28 6.12
C ARG A 101 10.95 0.48 5.84
N THR A 102 11.60 -0.54 5.30
CA THR A 102 13.07 -0.53 5.09
C THR A 102 13.48 0.47 4.02
N PRO A 103 14.32 1.48 4.32
CA PRO A 103 14.84 2.39 3.29
C PRO A 103 15.45 1.65 2.10
N GLY A 104 15.12 2.10 0.88
CA GLY A 104 15.48 1.40 -0.36
C GLY A 104 14.52 0.29 -0.80
N GLY A 105 13.56 -0.10 0.05
CA GLY A 105 12.46 -1.00 -0.30
C GLY A 105 12.81 -2.50 -0.32
N PRO A 106 11.89 -3.34 -0.84
CA PRO A 106 10.55 -2.97 -1.32
C PRO A 106 9.58 -2.65 -0.18
N PHE A 107 8.61 -1.79 -0.45
CA PHE A 107 7.49 -1.50 0.44
C PHE A 107 6.28 -2.35 0.06
N ASP A 108 5.34 -2.53 0.98
CA ASP A 108 4.01 -2.95 0.59
C ASP A 108 3.23 -1.79 -0.02
N LEU A 109 2.40 -2.10 -1.03
CA LEU A 109 1.48 -1.14 -1.62
C LEU A 109 0.34 -0.84 -0.65
N GLY A 110 0.04 0.45 -0.49
CA GLY A 110 -0.99 0.93 0.44
C GLY A 110 -0.42 1.41 1.77
N ALA A 111 -1.30 1.60 2.75
CA ALA A 111 -0.98 2.28 4.02
C ALA A 111 -0.33 1.38 5.08
N TYR A 112 -0.49 0.06 4.96
CA TYR A 112 -0.04 -0.93 5.95
C TYR A 112 1.15 -1.71 5.41
N GLN A 113 2.12 -1.96 6.28
CA GLN A 113 3.27 -2.82 6.02
C GLN A 113 3.05 -4.15 6.73
N HIS A 114 3.18 -5.26 6.02
CA HIS A 114 3.23 -6.57 6.63
C HIS A 114 4.53 -6.69 7.42
N SER A 115 4.39 -7.08 8.69
CA SER A 115 5.52 -7.48 9.50
C SER A 115 6.10 -8.75 8.87
N GLY A 116 7.27 -8.65 8.24
CA GLY A 116 8.03 -9.80 7.72
C GLY A 116 8.49 -10.81 8.78
N LEU A 117 7.98 -10.74 10.02
CA LEU A 117 8.07 -11.87 10.94
C LEU A 117 7.19 -12.98 10.36
N ALA A 118 7.82 -13.88 9.61
CA ALA A 118 7.35 -15.25 9.55
C ALA A 118 6.97 -15.67 10.98
N PRO A 119 5.86 -16.40 11.20
CA PRO A 119 5.53 -16.87 12.53
C PRO A 119 6.77 -17.55 13.08
N ILE A 120 7.34 -17.03 14.18
CA ILE A 120 8.39 -17.72 14.90
C ILE A 120 7.73 -19.00 15.39
N ARG A 121 7.82 -20.06 14.59
CA ARG A 121 7.65 -21.41 15.10
C ARG A 121 8.73 -21.53 16.15
N ASN A 122 8.30 -21.54 17.41
CA ASN A 122 9.11 -21.89 18.57
C ASN A 122 9.81 -23.23 18.30
N LEU A 123 10.94 -23.21 17.61
CA LEU A 123 11.90 -24.29 17.58
C LEU A 123 12.69 -24.16 18.86
N ARG A 124 12.11 -24.71 19.92
CA ARG A 124 12.83 -25.08 21.12
C ARG A 124 13.87 -26.12 20.68
N LEU A 125 15.11 -25.70 20.48
CA LEU A 125 16.24 -26.64 20.51
C LEU A 125 16.29 -27.19 21.93
N VAL A 126 15.82 -28.41 22.09
CA VAL A 126 16.22 -29.28 23.20
C VAL A 126 17.60 -29.84 22.83
N HIS A 127 18.63 -29.34 23.51
CA HIS A 127 19.85 -30.10 23.76
C HIS A 127 19.66 -30.90 25.05
#